data_AF-A4C8V6-F1
#
_entry.id   AF-A4C8V6-F1
#
_cell.length_a   1.000
_cell.length_b   1.000
_cell.length_c   1.000
_cell.angle_alpha   90.00
_cell.angle_beta   90.00
_cell.angle_gamma   90.00
#
_symmetry.space_group_name_H-M   'P 1'
#
loop_
_entity.id
_entity.type
_entity.pdbx_description
1 polymer ?
#
loop_
_entity_poly.entity_id
_entity_poly.type
_entity_poly.pdbx_seq_one_letter_code
_entity_poly.pdbx_strand_id
1 'polypeptide(L)'
;MSETTDNLSISGESPSIQTHLGILQNVIQRMASNSSASKAWCVTLVSAVLVIVADKGKPDYAYIAMLPTFVFAALDAYYLALEKAFRNSYNDFISKLHSKSLTETDLYSVAPKGNMSKLQWDSIKSFSVWGFYSSLAVLIAVTKVIAIG
;
A
#
# COMPACT_ATOMS: atom_id res chain seq x y z
N MET A 1 23.63 -21.34 -39.74
CA MET A 1 22.32 -21.46 -39.07
C MET A 1 21.95 -20.04 -38.66
N SER A 2 21.08 -19.38 -39.42
CA SER A 2 20.66 -18.00 -39.12
C SER A 2 19.74 -18.07 -37.90
N GLU A 3 20.11 -17.45 -36.79
CA GLU A 3 19.20 -17.23 -35.66
C GLU A 3 18.07 -16.33 -36.16
N THR A 4 16.94 -16.95 -36.50
CA THR A 4 15.71 -16.24 -36.76
C THR A 4 15.28 -15.64 -35.42
N THR A 5 15.45 -14.33 -35.23
CA THR A 5 14.71 -13.56 -34.22
C THR A 5 13.22 -13.73 -34.53
N ASP A 6 12.65 -14.81 -33.99
CA ASP A 6 11.24 -15.12 -34.06
C ASP A 6 10.55 -14.05 -33.20
N ASN A 7 9.94 -13.07 -33.88
CA ASN A 7 9.08 -12.11 -33.21
C ASN A 7 7.89 -12.89 -32.70
N LEU A 8 7.99 -13.37 -31.46
CA LEU A 8 6.92 -14.07 -30.75
C LEU A 8 5.64 -13.26 -30.89
N SER A 9 4.76 -13.72 -31.78
CA SER A 9 3.40 -13.20 -31.89
C SER A 9 2.62 -13.78 -30.72
N ILE A 10 2.93 -13.36 -29.50
CA ILE A 10 2.15 -13.73 -28.32
C ILE A 10 0.78 -13.10 -28.53
N SER A 11 -0.22 -13.91 -28.88
CA SER A 11 -1.59 -13.45 -28.93
C SER A 11 -1.96 -12.97 -27.54
N GLY A 12 -2.61 -11.81 -27.42
CA GLY A 12 -3.01 -11.24 -26.12
C GLY A 12 -3.89 -12.17 -25.28
N GLU A 13 -4.43 -13.23 -25.89
CA GLU A 13 -5.23 -14.26 -25.24
C GLU A 13 -4.41 -15.43 -24.69
N SER A 14 -3.09 -15.41 -24.82
CA SER A 14 -2.23 -16.48 -24.31
C SER A 14 -2.46 -16.72 -22.80
N PRO A 15 -2.65 -17.99 -22.37
CA PRO A 15 -2.80 -18.35 -20.96
C PRO A 15 -1.66 -17.83 -20.07
N SER A 16 -0.45 -17.69 -20.63
CA SER A 16 0.72 -17.19 -19.89
C SER A 16 0.63 -15.70 -19.56
N ILE A 17 0.09 -14.88 -20.47
CA ILE A 17 -0.18 -13.46 -20.24
C ILE A 17 -1.25 -13.32 -19.15
N GLN A 18 -2.36 -14.06 -19.29
CA GLN A 18 -3.44 -14.04 -18.30
C GLN A 18 -2.93 -14.44 -16.91
N THR A 19 -2.09 -15.47 -16.83
CA THR A 19 -1.46 -15.92 -15.59
C THR A 19 -0.55 -14.84 -15.00
N HIS A 20 0.31 -14.21 -15.82
CA HIS A 20 1.19 -13.13 -15.37
C HIS A 20 0.41 -11.94 -14.80
N LEU A 21 -0.60 -11.45 -15.53
CA LEU A 21 -1.48 -10.38 -15.08
C LEU A 21 -2.23 -10.77 -13.79
N GLY A 22 -2.67 -12.03 -13.70
CA GLY A 22 -3.27 -12.60 -12.50
C GLY A 22 -2.34 -12.57 -11.30
N ILE A 23 -1.06 -12.92 -11.47
CA ILE A 23 -0.05 -12.86 -10.40
C ILE A 23 0.13 -11.41 -9.93
N LEU A 24 0.31 -10.45 -10.85
CA LEU A 24 0.43 -9.03 -10.49
C LEU A 24 -0.81 -8.52 -9.76
N GLN A 25 -2.01 -8.85 -10.24
CA GLN A 25 -3.26 -8.47 -9.61
C GLN A 25 -3.41 -9.05 -8.19
N ASN A 26 -3.00 -10.30 -7.98
CA ASN A 26 -2.97 -10.91 -6.65
C ASN A 26 -2.02 -10.17 -5.70
N VAL A 27 -0.83 -9.77 -6.18
CA VAL A 27 0.11 -8.98 -5.38
C VAL A 27 -0.49 -7.60 -5.03
N ILE A 28 -1.10 -6.91 -6.00
CA ILE A 28 -1.79 -5.64 -5.77
C ILE A 28 -2.87 -5.78 -4.69
N GLN A 29 -3.70 -6.83 -4.76
CA GLN A 29 -4.75 -7.09 -3.76
C GLN A 29 -4.17 -7.35 -2.37
N ARG A 30 -3.06 -8.08 -2.27
CA ARG A 30 -2.37 -8.29 -0.98
C ARG A 30 -1.84 -6.99 -0.39
N MET A 31 -1.32 -6.07 -1.22
CA MET A 31 -0.86 -4.76 -0.74
C MET A 31 -2.02 -3.91 -0.22
N ALA A 32 -3.14 -3.85 -0.95
CA ALA A 32 -4.36 -3.15 -0.53
C ALA A 32 -4.94 -3.73 0.77
N SER A 33 -4.92 -5.06 0.90
CA SER A 33 -5.34 -5.76 2.13
C SER A 33 -4.42 -5.44 3.32
N ASN A 34 -3.10 -5.47 3.13
CA ASN A 34 -2.13 -5.10 4.18
C ASN A 34 -2.25 -3.63 4.61
N SER A 35 -2.50 -2.72 3.66
CA SER A 35 -2.83 -1.31 3.94
C SER A 35 -4.09 -1.18 4.81
N SER A 36 -5.16 -1.89 4.46
CA SER A 36 -6.41 -1.90 5.22
C SER A 36 -6.24 -2.51 6.62
N ALA A 37 -5.49 -3.61 6.73
CA ALA A 37 -5.16 -4.25 7.99
C ALA A 37 -4.35 -3.32 8.91
N SER A 38 -3.43 -2.53 8.35
CA SER A 38 -2.66 -1.54 9.11
C SER A 38 -3.56 -0.49 9.77
N LYS A 39 -4.60 -0.04 9.07
CA LYS A 39 -5.61 0.88 9.62
C LYS A 39 -6.43 0.23 10.74
N ALA A 40 -6.89 -1.00 10.53
CA ALA A 40 -7.67 -1.74 11.53
C ALA A 40 -6.88 -1.99 12.83
N TRP A 41 -5.65 -2.49 12.73
CA TRP A 41 -4.78 -2.72 13.89
C TRP A 41 -4.41 -1.44 14.62
N CYS A 42 -4.23 -0.34 13.87
CA CYS A 42 -4.00 0.97 14.46
C CYS A 42 -5.18 1.41 15.34
N VAL A 43 -6.41 1.33 14.83
CA VAL A 43 -7.63 1.69 15.58
C VAL A 43 -7.77 0.84 16.84
N THR A 44 -7.54 -0.47 16.74
CA THR A 44 -7.61 -1.38 17.88
C THR A 44 -6.61 -0.98 18.98
N LEU A 45 -5.35 -0.76 18.62
CA LEU A 45 -4.30 -0.39 19.58
C LEU A 45 -4.52 1.00 20.17
N VAL A 46 -4.86 1.99 19.34
CA VAL A 46 -5.15 3.35 19.81
C VAL A 46 -6.34 3.34 20.77
N SER A 47 -7.42 2.63 20.43
CA SER A 47 -8.60 2.53 21.30
C SER A 47 -8.27 1.87 22.64
N ALA A 48 -7.50 0.78 22.63
CA ALA A 48 -7.08 0.10 23.86
C ALA A 48 -6.24 1.03 24.76
N VAL A 49 -5.29 1.78 24.18
CA VAL A 49 -4.48 2.75 24.94
C VAL A 49 -5.35 3.86 25.51
N LEU A 50 -6.26 4.44 24.71
CA LEU A 50 -7.12 5.53 25.18
C LEU A 50 -8.05 5.11 26.32
N VAL A 51 -8.64 3.90 26.26
CA VAL A 51 -9.46 3.35 27.35
C VAL A 51 -8.64 3.22 28.64
N ILE A 52 -7.44 2.63 28.57
CA ILE A 52 -6.55 2.47 29.74
C ILE A 52 -6.17 3.83 30.34
N VAL A 53 -5.91 4.83 29.49
CA VAL A 53 -5.54 6.18 29.91
C VAL A 53 -6.71 6.89 30.62
N ALA A 54 -7.92 6.75 30.07
CA ALA A 54 -9.14 7.29 30.66
C ALA A 54 -9.41 6.65 32.03
N ASP A 55 -9.32 5.31 32.14
CA ASP A 55 -9.55 4.58 33.38
C ASP A 55 -8.53 4.94 34.49
N LYS A 56 -7.27 5.21 34.11
CA LYS A 56 -6.22 5.58 35.07
C LYS A 56 -6.24 7.06 35.48
N GLY A 57 -7.13 7.88 34.92
CA GLY A 57 -7.23 9.31 35.22
C GLY A 57 -5.93 10.08 34.94
N LYS A 58 -5.12 9.61 33.99
CA LYS A 58 -3.79 10.16 33.68
C LYS A 58 -3.71 10.57 32.21
N PRO A 59 -4.47 11.61 31.81
CA PRO A 59 -4.69 11.96 30.41
C PRO A 59 -3.43 12.39 29.64
N ASP A 60 -2.36 12.80 30.33
CA ASP A 60 -1.06 13.08 29.72
C ASP A 60 -0.46 11.85 29.01
N TYR A 61 -0.85 10.64 29.41
CA TYR A 61 -0.43 9.41 28.74
C TYR A 61 -1.19 9.11 27.45
N ALA A 62 -2.21 9.90 27.06
CA ALA A 62 -2.91 9.74 25.78
C ALA A 62 -1.95 9.87 24.59
N TYR A 63 -0.87 10.64 24.72
CA TYR A 63 0.17 10.75 23.69
C TYR A 63 0.91 9.45 23.41
N ILE A 64 0.85 8.44 24.30
CA ILE A 64 1.40 7.11 24.03
C ILE A 64 0.69 6.49 22.81
N ALA A 65 -0.59 6.80 22.58
CA ALA A 65 -1.34 6.34 21.43
C ALA A 65 -0.82 6.91 20.10
N MET A 66 -0.08 8.03 20.11
CA MET A 66 0.53 8.57 18.88
C MET A 66 1.61 7.63 18.33
N LEU A 67 2.30 6.85 19.17
CA LEU A 67 3.35 5.94 18.74
C LEU A 67 2.82 4.87 17.75
N PRO A 68 1.79 4.06 18.08
CA PRO A 68 1.21 3.15 17.10
C PRO A 68 0.60 3.92 15.92
N THR A 69 -0.01 5.10 16.11
CA THR A 69 -0.52 5.92 15.00
C THR A 69 0.57 6.20 13.95
N PHE A 70 1.75 6.67 14.37
CA PHE A 70 2.85 6.97 13.44
C PHE A 70 3.40 5.71 12.76
N VAL A 71 3.62 4.63 13.52
CA VAL A 71 4.16 3.37 12.97
C VAL A 71 3.21 2.78 11.93
N PHE A 72 1.92 2.69 12.25
CA PHE A 72 0.94 2.17 11.30
C PHE A 72 0.72 3.10 10.11
N ALA A 73 0.82 4.43 10.28
CA ALA A 73 0.77 5.36 9.16
C ALA A 73 1.93 5.16 8.17
N ALA A 74 3.14 4.93 8.68
CA ALA A 74 4.29 4.63 7.85
C ALA A 74 4.13 3.30 7.10
N LEU A 75 3.62 2.26 7.77
CA LEU A 75 3.34 0.96 7.16
C LEU A 75 2.25 1.04 6.09
N ASP A 76 1.16 1.76 6.37
CA ASP A 76 0.07 1.97 5.42
C ASP A 76 0.56 2.70 4.16
N ALA A 77 1.31 3.79 4.33
CA ALA A 77 1.91 4.51 3.22
C ALA A 77 2.89 3.65 2.41
N TYR A 78 3.66 2.79 3.08
CA TYR A 78 4.55 1.83 2.44
C TYR A 78 3.80 0.81 1.57
N TYR A 79 2.75 0.19 2.10
CA TYR A 79 1.94 -0.77 1.34
C TYR A 79 1.22 -0.11 0.17
N LEU A 80 0.71 1.12 0.34
CA LEU A 80 0.10 1.88 -0.75
C LEU A 80 1.13 2.27 -1.83
N ALA A 81 2.38 2.57 -1.44
CA ALA A 81 3.46 2.82 -2.40
C ALA A 81 3.81 1.56 -3.20
N LEU A 82 3.88 0.40 -2.55
CA LEU A 82 4.08 -0.89 -3.24
C LEU A 82 2.93 -1.18 -4.20
N GLU A 83 1.68 -0.98 -3.77
CA GLU A 83 0.50 -1.14 -4.63
C GLU A 83 0.61 -0.29 -5.90
N LYS A 84 0.96 0.99 -5.77
CA LYS A 84 1.21 1.89 -6.91
C LYS A 84 2.35 1.38 -7.80
N ALA A 85 3.44 0.89 -7.22
CA ALA A 85 4.58 0.39 -7.97
C ALA A 85 4.23 -0.89 -8.77
N PHE A 86 3.42 -1.79 -8.20
CA PHE A 86 2.92 -2.96 -8.92
C PHE A 86 1.88 -2.59 -9.98
N ARG A 87 1.02 -1.60 -9.74
CA ARG A 87 0.14 -1.03 -10.79
C ARG A 87 0.93 -0.46 -11.95
N ASN A 88 2.06 0.21 -11.69
CA ASN A 88 2.94 0.69 -12.76
C ASN A 88 3.53 -0.47 -13.57
N SER A 89 3.96 -1.55 -12.90
CA SER A 89 4.44 -2.75 -13.59
C SER A 89 3.35 -3.39 -14.45
N TYR A 90 2.12 -3.46 -13.93
CA TYR A 90 0.95 -3.97 -14.66
C TYR A 90 0.66 -3.15 -15.91
N ASN A 91 0.57 -1.82 -15.76
CA ASN A 91 0.28 -0.91 -16.87
C ASN A 91 1.40 -0.92 -17.93
N ASP A 92 2.65 -1.03 -17.50
CA ASP A 92 3.80 -1.16 -18.39
C ASP A 92 3.74 -2.46 -19.20
N PHE A 93 3.43 -3.58 -18.55
CA PHE A 93 3.27 -4.85 -19.23
C PHE A 93 2.14 -4.80 -20.28
N ILE A 94 1.00 -4.19 -19.94
CA ILE A 94 -0.12 -3.98 -20.89
C ILE A 94 0.32 -3.06 -22.05
N SER A 95 1.08 -2.01 -21.79
CA SER A 95 1.60 -1.12 -22.83
C SER A 95 2.54 -1.85 -23.80
N LYS A 96 3.43 -2.70 -23.27
CA LYS A 96 4.29 -3.58 -24.09
C LYS A 96 3.49 -4.60 -24.90
N LEU A 97 2.44 -5.16 -24.30
CA LEU A 97 1.53 -6.09 -24.97
C LEU A 97 0.85 -5.44 -26.18
N HIS A 98 0.27 -4.25 -26.00
CA HIS A 98 -0.41 -3.53 -27.08
C HIS A 98 0.55 -3.05 -28.18
N SER A 99 1.80 -2.71 -27.81
CA SER A 99 2.83 -2.30 -28.77
C SER A 99 3.55 -3.46 -29.46
N LYS A 100 3.19 -4.72 -29.16
CA LYS A 100 3.84 -5.93 -29.68
C LYS A 100 5.36 -5.96 -29.42
N SER A 101 5.80 -5.34 -28.34
CA SER A 101 7.22 -5.25 -27.93
C SER A 101 7.56 -6.19 -26.77
N LEU A 102 6.65 -7.12 -26.44
CA LEU A 102 6.86 -8.08 -25.37
C LEU A 102 7.98 -9.06 -25.72
N THR A 103 8.86 -9.27 -24.74
CA THR A 103 9.92 -10.26 -24.77
C THR A 103 9.61 -11.36 -23.76
N GLU A 104 10.19 -12.56 -23.94
CA GLU A 104 10.03 -13.66 -22.98
C GLU A 104 10.55 -13.29 -21.58
N THR A 105 11.56 -12.42 -21.52
CA THR A 105 12.14 -11.92 -20.26
C THR A 105 11.20 -11.01 -19.46
N ASP A 106 10.19 -10.42 -20.10
CA ASP A 106 9.16 -9.64 -19.42
C ASP A 106 8.09 -10.53 -18.77
N LEU A 107 7.96 -11.77 -19.26
CA LEU A 107 6.97 -12.72 -18.75
C LEU A 107 7.42 -13.27 -17.39
N TYR A 108 6.48 -13.33 -16.44
CA TYR A 108 6.73 -13.74 -15.05
C TYR A 108 7.71 -12.86 -14.26
N SER A 109 8.07 -11.68 -14.76
CA SER A 109 8.82 -10.67 -14.00
C SER A 109 7.90 -9.96 -13.00
N VAL A 110 8.02 -10.29 -11.72
CA VAL A 110 7.21 -9.71 -10.64
C VAL A 110 8.08 -8.77 -9.81
N ALA A 111 8.29 -7.56 -10.32
CA ALA A 111 9.05 -6.53 -9.64
C ALA A 111 8.26 -5.21 -9.57
N PRO A 112 8.30 -4.49 -8.43
CA PRO A 112 7.68 -3.18 -8.33
C PRO A 112 8.39 -2.19 -9.27
N LYS A 113 7.64 -1.39 -10.02
CA LYS A 113 8.18 -0.43 -10.99
C LYS A 113 7.97 1.02 -10.54
N GLY A 114 9.03 1.82 -10.66
CA GLY A 114 9.03 3.25 -10.36
C GLY A 114 9.97 3.64 -9.22
N ASN A 115 10.03 4.93 -8.91
CA ASN A 115 10.83 5.43 -7.80
C ASN A 115 10.08 5.24 -6.47
N MET A 116 10.51 4.25 -5.68
CA MET A 116 9.83 3.87 -4.44
C MET A 116 9.75 5.02 -3.43
N SER A 117 10.82 5.82 -3.28
CA SER A 117 10.83 6.96 -2.37
C SER A 117 9.80 8.02 -2.78
N LYS A 118 9.67 8.31 -4.07
CA LYS A 118 8.64 9.24 -4.57
C LYS A 118 7.23 8.70 -4.32
N LEU A 119 7.00 7.41 -4.60
CA LEU A 119 5.71 6.76 -4.38
C LEU A 119 5.32 6.74 -2.91
N GLN A 120 6.27 6.56 -1.99
CA GLN A 120 6.04 6.67 -0.55
C GLN A 120 5.56 8.07 -0.15
N TRP A 121 6.23 9.12 -0.63
CA TRP A 121 5.79 10.50 -0.38
C TRP A 121 4.40 10.78 -0.93
N ASP A 122 4.11 10.31 -2.15
CA ASP A 122 2.78 10.45 -2.76
C ASP A 122 1.71 9.63 -2.02
N SER A 123 2.10 8.54 -1.36
CA SER A 123 1.20 7.72 -0.54
C SER A 123 0.90 8.36 0.81
N ILE A 124 1.89 8.95 1.47
CA ILE A 124 1.69 9.70 2.73
C ILE A 124 0.68 10.84 2.53
N LYS A 125 0.81 11.58 1.41
CA LYS A 125 -0.08 12.70 1.07
C LYS A 125 -1.45 12.26 0.54
N SER A 126 -1.66 10.97 0.32
CA SER A 126 -2.94 10.49 -0.21
C SER A 126 -4.06 10.71 0.80
N PHE A 127 -5.27 10.97 0.31
CA PHE A 127 -6.45 11.15 1.14
C PHE A 127 -6.72 9.93 2.05
N SER A 128 -6.43 8.72 1.57
CA SER A 128 -6.61 7.48 2.34
C SER A 128 -5.71 7.40 3.58
N VAL A 129 -4.46 7.86 3.49
CA VAL A 129 -3.51 7.84 4.60
C VAL A 129 -3.71 9.08 5.46
N TRP A 130 -3.49 10.27 4.91
CA TRP A 130 -3.53 11.50 5.69
C TRP A 130 -4.91 11.75 6.31
N GLY A 131 -6.02 11.53 5.58
CA GLY A 131 -7.36 11.71 6.11
C GLY A 131 -7.66 10.76 7.27
N PHE A 132 -7.29 9.49 7.15
CA PHE A 132 -7.49 8.50 8.21
C PHE A 132 -6.66 8.83 9.46
N TYR A 133 -5.34 8.99 9.32
CA TYR A 133 -4.48 9.21 10.48
C TYR A 133 -4.63 10.60 11.10
N SER A 134 -5.03 11.62 10.32
CA SER A 134 -5.38 12.93 10.89
C SER A 134 -6.63 12.86 11.75
N SER A 135 -7.68 12.17 11.30
CA SER A 135 -8.88 11.96 12.12
C SER A 135 -8.57 11.19 13.42
N LEU A 136 -7.67 10.21 13.37
CA LEU A 136 -7.23 9.47 14.55
C LEU A 136 -6.41 10.34 15.51
N ALA A 137 -5.55 11.21 14.99
CA ALA A 137 -4.80 12.17 15.80
C ALA A 137 -5.72 13.21 16.47
N VAL A 138 -6.75 13.68 15.77
CA VAL A 138 -7.80 14.55 16.34
C VAL A 138 -8.53 13.84 17.47
N LEU A 139 -8.89 12.55 17.28
CA LEU A 139 -9.53 11.76 18.33
C LEU A 139 -8.66 11.68 19.60
N ILE A 140 -7.36 11.37 19.46
CA ILE A 140 -6.41 11.32 20.58
C ILE A 140 -6.34 12.67 21.30
N ALA A 141 -6.30 13.78 20.55
CA ALA A 141 -6.27 15.13 21.12
C ALA A 141 -7.56 15.48 21.87
N VAL A 142 -8.72 15.14 21.32
CA VAL A 142 -10.03 15.36 21.95
C VAL A 142 -10.15 14.56 23.25
N THR A 143 -9.77 13.28 23.24
CA THR A 143 -9.78 12.44 24.46
C THR A 143 -8.92 13.05 25.55
N LYS A 144 -7.73 13.57 25.21
CA LYS A 144 -6.87 14.26 26.16
C LYS A 144 -7.55 15.49 26.77
N VAL A 145 -8.19 16.33 25.96
CA VAL A 145 -8.87 17.55 26.45
C VAL A 145 -10.04 17.20 27.36
N ILE A 146 -10.87 16.22 26.98
CA ILE A 146 -12.02 15.79 27.78
C ILE A 146 -11.57 15.15 29.10
N ALA A 147 -10.51 14.36 29.09
CA ALA A 147 -10.04 13.67 30.29
C ALA A 147 -9.19 14.55 31.24
N ILE A 148 -8.75 15.73 30.80
CA ILE A 148 -8.12 16.77 31.66
C ILE A 148 -9.17 17.75 32.22
N GLY A 149 -10.31 17.88 31.54
CA GLY A 149 -11.39 18.81 31.92
C GLY A 149 -12.26 18.33 33.06
#